data_AF-A0A2V9G6H0-F1
#
_entry.id   AF-A0A2V9G6H0-F1
#
_cell.length_a   1.000
_cell.length_b   1.000
_cell.length_c   1.000
_cell.angle_alpha   90.00
_cell.angle_beta   90.00
_cell.angle_gamma   90.00
#
_symmetry.space_group_name_H-M   'P 1'
#
loop_
_entity.id
_entity.type
_entity.pdbx_description
1 polymer ?
#
loop_
_entity_poly.entity_id
_entity_poly.type
_entity_poly.pdbx_seq_one_letter_code
_entity_poly.pdbx_strand_id
1 'polypeptide(L)'
;MKKVCNVCTALTLLFVCMSRADAQKSSPTNHTRPLVLTEAISMEGVKGRFDHFGFAGNLLFVSALGNNTVEVIDISARTVVHTITGIPNPQGVVFSPETNKLFAGSSKGKLYIYDGTSFDLIKEIDFHGDVD
;
A
#
# COMPACT_ATOMS: atom_id res chain seq x y z
N MET A 1 32.76 -33.20 73.59
CA MET A 1 32.05 -34.50 73.63
C MET A 1 30.55 -34.22 73.62
N LYS A 2 29.78 -34.82 72.68
CA LYS A 2 28.28 -34.87 72.65
C LYS A 2 27.63 -33.49 72.33
N LYS A 3 26.68 -33.29 71.41
CA LYS A 3 25.71 -34.16 70.70
C LYS A 3 25.17 -33.41 69.47
N VAL A 4 24.84 -34.20 68.47
CA VAL A 4 23.96 -34.03 67.29
C VAL A 4 22.79 -33.05 67.45
N CYS A 5 22.52 -32.25 66.41
CA CYS A 5 21.17 -32.03 65.89
C CYS A 5 21.25 -31.60 64.41
N ASN A 6 20.81 -32.48 63.51
CA ASN A 6 20.68 -32.22 62.07
C ASN A 6 19.59 -31.18 61.84
N VAL A 7 19.97 -29.99 61.37
CA VAL A 7 19.04 -28.98 60.87
C VAL A 7 19.32 -28.78 59.38
N CYS A 8 18.26 -28.94 58.60
CA CYS A 8 18.16 -28.81 57.15
C CYS A 8 19.07 -27.76 56.51
N THR A 9 20.03 -28.14 55.67
CA THR A 9 20.45 -27.32 54.51
C THR A 9 21.32 -28.11 53.53
N ALA A 10 20.84 -28.29 52.30
CA ALA A 10 21.60 -28.46 51.05
C ALA A 10 20.54 -28.55 49.95
N LEU A 11 19.98 -27.43 49.45
CA LEU A 11 20.54 -26.60 48.38
C LEU A 11 21.17 -27.45 47.27
N THR A 12 20.33 -28.06 46.44
CA THR A 12 20.79 -28.84 45.28
C THR A 12 20.07 -28.38 44.01
N LEU A 13 20.90 -27.94 43.06
CA LEU A 13 20.71 -27.92 41.61
C LEU A 13 19.82 -26.81 41.01
N LEU A 14 20.38 -25.60 40.98
CA LEU A 14 20.17 -24.64 39.90
C LEU A 14 21.05 -25.10 38.71
N PHE A 15 20.55 -25.93 37.81
CA PHE A 15 21.28 -26.36 36.61
C PHE A 15 20.50 -26.03 35.33
N VAL A 16 20.98 -24.98 34.66
CA VAL A 16 21.18 -24.89 33.20
C VAL A 16 19.92 -24.93 32.31
N CYS A 17 19.49 -23.74 31.92
CA CYS A 17 19.12 -23.45 30.54
C CYS A 17 19.52 -22.02 30.19
N MET A 18 20.83 -21.77 30.10
CA MET A 18 21.32 -20.63 29.32
C MET A 18 21.29 -21.05 27.86
N SER A 19 20.12 -20.91 27.24
CA SER A 19 19.99 -20.91 25.78
C SER A 19 20.93 -19.82 25.26
N ARG A 20 22.01 -20.20 24.57
CA ARG A 20 22.75 -19.25 23.75
C ARG A 20 21.79 -18.80 22.66
N ALA A 21 21.25 -17.59 22.80
CA ALA A 21 20.73 -16.87 21.66
C ALA A 21 21.93 -16.58 20.77
N ASP A 22 22.17 -17.43 19.78
CA ASP A 22 23.03 -17.06 18.67
C ASP A 22 22.37 -15.85 18.01
N ALA A 23 22.91 -14.67 18.31
CA ALA A 23 22.51 -13.44 17.64
C ALA A 23 22.72 -13.68 16.14
N GLN A 24 21.64 -13.67 15.38
CA GLN A 24 21.67 -13.78 13.92
C GLN A 24 22.69 -12.76 13.41
N LYS A 25 23.76 -13.26 12.76
CA LYS A 25 24.75 -12.39 12.10
C LYS A 25 23.98 -11.44 11.19
N SER A 26 24.16 -10.14 11.39
CA SER A 26 23.63 -9.13 10.50
C SER A 26 24.09 -9.45 9.08
N SER A 27 23.13 -9.48 8.15
CA SER A 27 23.46 -9.55 6.73
C SER A 27 24.30 -8.31 6.37
N PRO A 28 25.31 -8.44 5.51
CA PRO A 28 26.08 -7.29 5.06
C PRO A 28 25.14 -6.26 4.45
N THR A 29 25.30 -4.99 4.82
CA THR A 29 24.58 -3.89 4.20
C THR A 29 25.09 -3.77 2.77
N ASN A 30 24.39 -4.42 1.82
CA ASN A 30 24.48 -4.04 0.43
C ASN A 30 24.10 -2.56 0.39
N HIS A 31 25.08 -1.68 0.14
CA HIS A 31 24.81 -0.27 -0.14
C HIS A 31 24.10 -0.23 -1.49
N THR A 32 22.79 -0.46 -1.45
CA THR A 32 21.85 -0.20 -2.53
C THR A 32 22.11 1.23 -2.99
N ARG A 33 22.30 1.40 -4.31
CA ARG A 33 22.26 2.73 -4.90
C ARG A 33 20.98 3.41 -4.39
N PRO A 34 21.04 4.59 -3.76
CA PRO A 34 19.86 5.25 -3.25
C PRO A 34 18.90 5.54 -4.40
N LEU A 35 17.59 5.58 -4.12
CA LEU A 35 16.62 6.10 -5.08
C LEU A 35 16.98 7.56 -5.37
N VAL A 36 17.28 7.85 -6.63
CA VAL A 36 17.54 9.22 -7.10
C VAL A 36 16.26 9.72 -7.75
N LEU A 37 15.78 10.87 -7.29
CA LEU A 37 14.70 11.57 -7.97
C LEU A 37 15.20 12.00 -9.36
N THR A 38 14.69 11.35 -10.40
CA THR A 38 15.04 11.68 -11.79
C THR A 38 14.13 12.75 -12.36
N GLU A 39 12.87 12.77 -11.92
CA GLU A 39 11.84 13.61 -12.50
C GLU A 39 10.64 13.76 -11.56
N ALA A 40 9.85 14.81 -11.78
CA ALA A 40 8.53 14.98 -11.19
C ALA A 40 7.55 15.40 -12.29
N ILE A 41 6.36 14.81 -12.30
CA ILE A 41 5.27 15.20 -13.20
C ILE A 41 4.38 16.18 -12.42
N SER A 42 4.21 17.39 -12.96
CA SER A 42 3.30 18.37 -12.36
C SER A 42 1.85 17.92 -12.56
N MET A 43 1.05 17.94 -11.49
CA MET A 43 -0.38 17.62 -11.52
C MET A 43 -1.18 18.89 -11.22
N GLU A 44 -1.15 19.83 -12.15
CA GLU A 44 -1.83 21.11 -11.98
C GLU A 44 -3.34 20.92 -11.78
N GLY A 45 -3.90 21.64 -10.80
CA GLY A 45 -5.32 21.52 -10.45
C GLY A 45 -5.65 20.36 -9.52
N VAL A 46 -4.70 19.46 -9.24
CA VAL A 46 -4.89 18.37 -8.30
C VAL A 46 -4.52 18.80 -6.88
N LYS A 47 -5.46 18.61 -5.94
CA LYS A 47 -5.39 19.14 -4.57
C LYS A 47 -5.63 18.02 -3.56
N GLY A 48 -5.11 18.22 -2.36
CA GLY A 48 -5.32 17.28 -1.25
C GLY A 48 -4.50 15.99 -1.41
N ARG A 49 -5.04 14.89 -0.89
CA ARG A 49 -4.36 13.60 -0.75
C ARG A 49 -4.63 12.70 -1.96
N PHE A 50 -3.62 11.91 -2.34
CA PHE A 50 -3.75 10.71 -3.18
C PHE A 50 -3.92 9.46 -2.31
N ASP A 51 -4.71 8.50 -2.77
CA ASP A 51 -4.75 7.16 -2.19
C ASP A 51 -3.97 6.19 -3.10
N HIS A 52 -4.59 5.15 -3.64
CA HIS A 52 -3.91 4.18 -4.50
C HIS A 52 -3.68 4.69 -5.93
N PHE A 53 -2.80 3.98 -6.64
CA PHE A 53 -2.57 4.15 -8.07
C PHE A 53 -2.41 2.78 -8.75
N GLY A 54 -2.70 2.73 -10.05
CA GLY A 54 -2.52 1.57 -10.92
C GLY A 54 -1.97 2.01 -12.27
N PHE A 55 -1.51 1.08 -13.11
CA PHE A 55 -0.94 1.43 -14.41
C PHE A 55 -1.42 0.49 -15.52
N ALA A 56 -1.45 1.01 -16.74
CA ALA A 56 -1.67 0.26 -17.98
C ALA A 56 -0.72 0.76 -19.06
N GLY A 57 0.33 -0.01 -19.33
CA GLY A 57 1.39 0.42 -20.24
C GLY A 57 2.05 1.71 -19.75
N ASN A 58 1.87 2.79 -20.50
CA ASN A 58 2.44 4.10 -20.22
C ASN A 58 1.46 5.05 -19.48
N LEU A 59 0.24 4.59 -19.19
CA LEU A 59 -0.73 5.35 -18.41
C LEU A 59 -0.64 4.95 -16.93
N LEU A 60 -0.59 5.96 -16.06
CA LEU A 60 -0.74 5.85 -14.62
C LEU A 60 -2.11 6.41 -14.24
N PHE A 61 -2.89 5.65 -13.48
CA PHE A 61 -4.17 6.05 -12.92
C PHE A 61 -3.98 6.33 -11.44
N VAL A 62 -4.36 7.52 -10.98
CA VAL A 62 -4.16 7.94 -9.59
C VAL A 62 -5.49 8.35 -8.97
N SER A 63 -5.84 7.74 -7.82
CA SER A 63 -7.01 8.14 -7.03
C SER A 63 -6.72 9.47 -6.33
N ALA A 64 -7.15 10.58 -6.93
CA ALA A 64 -7.07 11.91 -6.35
C ALA A 64 -8.25 12.15 -5.40
N LEU A 65 -8.15 11.54 -4.21
CA LEU A 65 -9.18 11.54 -3.18
C LEU A 65 -9.67 12.96 -2.85
N GLY A 66 -8.73 13.90 -2.70
CA GLY A 66 -9.05 15.29 -2.39
C GLY A 66 -9.83 16.02 -3.49
N ASN A 67 -9.77 15.53 -4.73
CA ASN A 67 -10.43 16.12 -5.88
C ASN A 67 -11.75 15.42 -6.27
N ASN A 68 -12.04 14.24 -5.70
CA ASN A 68 -13.13 13.37 -6.18
C ASN A 68 -12.96 12.99 -7.66
N THR A 69 -11.71 12.67 -8.03
CA THR A 69 -11.31 12.33 -9.40
C THR A 69 -10.34 11.15 -9.43
N VAL A 70 -10.29 10.46 -10.58
CA VAL A 70 -9.14 9.64 -10.97
C VAL A 70 -8.39 10.36 -12.06
N GLU A 71 -7.11 10.64 -11.83
CA GLU A 71 -6.24 11.29 -12.80
C GLU A 71 -5.56 10.25 -13.70
N VAL A 72 -5.56 10.49 -15.00
CA VAL A 72 -4.87 9.64 -15.99
C VAL A 72 -3.64 10.40 -16.48
N ILE A 73 -2.47 9.85 -16.19
CA ILE A 73 -1.17 10.47 -16.46
C ILE A 73 -0.45 9.64 -17.52
N ASP A 74 -0.04 10.27 -18.60
CA ASP A 74 0.90 9.66 -19.53
C ASP A 74 2.33 9.89 -18.99
N ILE A 75 3.01 8.80 -18.63
CA ILE A 75 4.32 8.85 -17.98
C ILE A 75 5.39 9.34 -18.96
N SER A 76 5.33 8.92 -20.23
CA SER A 76 6.28 9.32 -21.27
C SER A 76 6.14 10.79 -21.67
N ALA A 77 4.91 11.28 -21.82
CA ALA A 77 4.59 12.67 -22.11
C ALA A 77 4.66 13.56 -20.86
N ARG A 78 4.74 12.95 -19.67
CA ARG A 78 4.88 13.62 -18.36
C ARG A 78 3.77 14.62 -18.10
N THR A 79 2.54 14.22 -18.39
CA THR A 79 1.38 15.10 -18.27
C THR A 79 0.11 14.34 -17.91
N VAL A 80 -0.81 15.02 -17.22
CA VAL A 80 -2.17 14.54 -17.02
C VAL A 80 -2.89 14.64 -18.37
N VAL A 81 -3.26 13.51 -18.95
CA VAL A 81 -3.92 13.43 -20.26
C VAL A 81 -5.44 13.34 -20.17
N HIS A 82 -5.95 12.96 -18.99
CA HIS A 82 -7.39 12.90 -18.74
C HIS A 82 -7.70 12.98 -17.24
N THR A 83 -8.88 13.48 -16.89
CA THR A 83 -9.38 13.53 -15.51
C THR A 83 -10.78 12.94 -15.47
N ILE A 84 -10.95 11.81 -14.79
CA ILE A 84 -12.25 11.18 -14.59
C ILE A 84 -12.90 11.80 -13.37
N THR A 85 -13.97 12.56 -13.58
CA THR A 85 -14.71 13.27 -12.51
C THR A 85 -15.90 12.48 -11.98
N GLY A 86 -16.42 12.91 -10.82
CA GLY A 86 -17.69 12.38 -10.29
C GLY A 86 -17.53 11.12 -9.45
N ILE A 87 -16.31 10.76 -9.06
CA ILE A 87 -16.03 9.65 -8.16
C ILE A 87 -15.84 10.25 -6.76
N PRO A 88 -16.78 10.12 -5.82
CA PRO A 88 -16.63 10.70 -4.50
C PRO A 88 -15.61 9.91 -3.68
N ASN A 89 -14.60 10.58 -3.11
CA ASN A 89 -13.52 9.98 -2.30
C ASN A 89 -12.98 8.65 -2.87
N PRO A 90 -12.39 8.65 -4.08
CA PRO A 90 -11.77 7.48 -4.67
C PRO A 90 -10.59 7.03 -3.81
N GLN A 91 -10.47 5.72 -3.61
CA GLN A 91 -9.35 5.12 -2.88
C GLN A 91 -8.63 4.09 -3.74
N GLY A 92 -9.29 2.98 -4.05
CA GLY A 92 -8.79 1.96 -4.96
C GLY A 92 -8.90 2.35 -6.43
N VAL A 93 -7.88 2.02 -7.24
CA VAL A 93 -7.95 2.10 -8.70
C VAL A 93 -7.17 0.97 -9.35
N VAL A 94 -7.78 0.24 -10.28
CA VAL A 94 -7.13 -0.88 -10.98
C VAL A 94 -7.59 -0.98 -12.42
N PHE A 95 -6.65 -1.21 -13.34
CA PHE A 95 -6.93 -1.49 -14.74
C PHE A 95 -6.86 -3.00 -15.01
N SER A 96 -7.88 -3.54 -15.67
CA SER A 96 -7.92 -4.92 -16.15
C SER A 96 -7.66 -4.96 -17.66
N PRO A 97 -6.48 -5.44 -18.11
CA PRO A 97 -6.17 -5.54 -19.53
C PRO A 97 -7.03 -6.58 -20.26
N GLU A 98 -7.46 -7.64 -19.58
CA GLU A 98 -8.29 -8.70 -20.17
C GLU A 98 -9.65 -8.18 -20.63
N THR A 99 -10.26 -7.29 -19.85
CA THR A 99 -11.60 -6.75 -20.14
C THR A 99 -11.57 -5.34 -20.73
N ASN A 100 -10.38 -4.74 -20.82
CA ASN A 100 -10.16 -3.32 -21.13
C ASN A 100 -11.07 -2.42 -20.28
N LYS A 101 -10.98 -2.57 -18.94
CA LYS A 101 -11.79 -1.79 -17.99
C LYS A 101 -10.92 -1.20 -16.89
N LEU A 102 -11.30 -0.01 -16.47
CA LEU A 102 -10.75 0.65 -15.29
C LEU A 102 -11.80 0.59 -14.18
N PHE A 103 -11.37 0.20 -12.99
CA PHE A 103 -12.22 0.10 -11.81
C PHE A 103 -11.74 1.13 -10.79
N ALA A 104 -12.65 1.93 -10.25
CA ALA A 104 -12.38 2.89 -9.20
C ALA A 104 -13.29 2.61 -8.00
N GLY A 105 -12.67 2.27 -6.86
CA GLY A 105 -13.32 2.08 -5.58
C GLY A 105 -13.51 3.42 -4.87
N SER A 106 -14.68 3.60 -4.26
CA SER A 106 -15.01 4.79 -3.49
C SER A 106 -15.36 4.42 -2.06
N SER A 107 -14.83 5.19 -1.11
CA SER A 107 -15.25 5.11 0.30
C SER A 107 -16.69 5.55 0.57
N LYS A 108 -17.43 5.98 -0.46
CA LYS A 108 -18.89 6.16 -0.42
C LYS A 108 -19.66 4.90 -0.82
N GLY A 109 -18.95 3.79 -0.96
CA GLY A 109 -19.48 2.46 -1.08
C GLY A 109 -19.91 2.04 -2.47
N LYS A 110 -19.36 2.69 -3.49
CA LYS A 110 -19.61 2.34 -4.88
C LYS A 110 -18.32 1.93 -5.57
N LEU A 111 -18.44 0.96 -6.47
CA LEU A 111 -17.45 0.65 -7.48
C LEU A 111 -17.91 1.28 -8.81
N TYR A 112 -17.02 2.07 -9.41
CA TYR A 112 -17.22 2.67 -10.72
C TYR A 112 -16.39 1.88 -11.74
N ILE A 113 -17.03 1.49 -12.84
CA ILE A 113 -16.41 0.72 -13.92
C ILE A 113 -16.44 1.56 -15.18
N TYR A 114 -15.26 1.84 -15.72
CA TYR A 114 -15.06 2.65 -16.91
C TYR A 114 -14.51 1.80 -18.06
N ASP A 115 -14.78 2.25 -19.28
CA ASP A 115 -14.08 1.75 -20.46
C ASP A 115 -12.60 2.13 -20.39
N GLY A 116 -11.73 1.17 -20.68
CA GLY A 116 -10.28 1.32 -20.53
C GLY A 116 -9.62 2.24 -21.55
N THR A 117 -10.34 2.66 -22.58
CA THR A 117 -9.80 3.49 -23.67
C THR A 117 -10.43 4.87 -23.72
N SER A 118 -11.76 4.94 -23.68
CA SER A 118 -12.52 6.20 -23.70
C SER A 118 -12.65 6.84 -22.31
N PHE A 119 -12.49 6.05 -21.24
CA PHE A 119 -12.80 6.43 -19.87
C PHE A 119 -14.27 6.79 -19.62
N ASP A 120 -15.16 6.38 -20.53
CA ASP A 120 -16.59 6.51 -20.34
C ASP A 120 -17.08 5.58 -19.24
N LEU A 121 -17.98 6.07 -18.39
CA LEU A 121 -18.59 5.27 -17.33
C LEU A 121 -19.49 4.20 -17.94
N ILE A 122 -19.16 2.93 -17.68
CA ILE A 122 -19.95 1.78 -18.10
C ILE A 122 -20.99 1.44 -17.03
N LYS A 123 -20.58 1.40 -15.75
CA LYS A 123 -21.43 0.90 -14.67
C LYS A 123 -21.01 1.42 -13.30
N GLU A 124 -22.01 1.61 -12.45
CA GLU A 124 -21.84 1.73 -11.00
C GLU A 124 -22.44 0.50 -10.31
N ILE A 125 -21.75 0.02 -9.27
CA ILE A 125 -22.22 -1.04 -8.39
C ILE A 125 -22.15 -0.51 -6.96
N ASP A 126 -23.28 -0.56 -6.25
CA ASP A 126 -23.37 -0.17 -4.84
C ASP A 126 -23.09 -1.40 -3.96
N PHE A 127 -22.11 -1.26 -3.07
CA PHE A 127 -21.71 -2.28 -2.09
C PHE A 127 -22.22 -1.93 -0.68
N HIS A 128 -22.90 -0.80 -0.50
CA HIS A 128 -23.48 -0.34 0.76
C HIS A 128 -22.47 -0.19 1.92
N GLY A 129 -21.19 -0.04 1.59
CA GLY A 129 -20.08 0.07 2.52
C GLY A 129 -18.78 0.34 1.77
N ASP A 130 -17.75 0.81 2.47
CA ASP A 130 -16.47 1.23 1.90
C ASP A 130 -15.92 0.24 0.83
N VAL A 131 -15.46 0.80 -0.29
CA VAL A 131 -14.85 0.07 -1.41
C VAL A 131 -13.47 0.67 -1.64
N ASP A 132 -12.46 0.11 -0.98
CA ASP A 132 -11.03 0.29 -1.26
C ASP A 132 -10.44 -1.00 -1.84
#